data_AF-A0A969J495-F1
#
_entry.id   AF-A0A969J495-F1
#
_cell.length_a   1.000
_cell.length_b   1.000
_cell.length_c   1.000
_cell.angle_alpha   90.00
_cell.angle_beta   90.00
_cell.angle_gamma   90.00
#
_symmetry.space_group_name_H-M   'P 1'
#
loop_
_entity.id
_entity.type
_entity.pdbx_description
1 polymer ?
#
loop_
_entity_poly.entity_id
_entity_poly.type
_entity_poly.pdbx_seq_one_letter_code
_entity_poly.pdbx_strand_id
1 'polypeptide(L)' 'MSNPIITQIVEQVNDLPDNLQQQVLNFVLTLRQQHLQTSGNAWDVLESLTGTVEAPADWSAEHDHYLYSTPKRQETDS' A
#
# COMPACT_ATOMS: atom_id res chain seq x y z
N MET A 1 28.11 0.60 -3.28
CA MET A 1 28.70 -0.67 -2.80
C MET A 1 27.78 -1.78 -3.28
N SER A 2 28.29 -2.77 -4.01
CA SER A 2 27.47 -3.89 -4.50
C SER A 2 27.03 -4.77 -3.32
N ASN A 3 25.75 -5.16 -3.29
CA ASN A 3 25.24 -6.05 -2.26
C ASN A 3 25.88 -7.45 -2.45
N PRO A 4 26.60 -7.99 -1.44
CA PRO A 4 27.34 -9.26 -1.59
C PRO A 4 26.46 -10.44 -1.99
N ILE A 5 25.17 -10.40 -1.66
CA ILE A 5 24.20 -11.44 -2.04
C ILE A 5 23.92 -11.39 -3.55
N ILE A 6 23.78 -10.20 -4.13
CA ILE A 6 23.50 -10.04 -5.57
C ILE A 6 24.68 -10.55 -6.40
N THR A 7 25.92 -10.25 -5.96
CA THR A 7 27.13 -10.74 -6.63
C THR A 7 27.19 -12.27 -6.64
N GLN A 8 26.95 -12.93 -5.49
CA GLN A 8 26.94 -14.39 -5.41
C GLN A 8 25.86 -15.03 -6.29
N ILE A 9 24.66 -14.45 -6.33
CA ILE A 9 23.57 -14.97 -7.16
C ILE A 9 23.93 -14.85 -8.65
N VAL A 10 24.49 -13.73 -9.09
CA VAL A 10 24.88 -13.52 -10.49
C VAL A 10 25.99 -14.49 -10.92
N GLU A 11 26.99 -14.72 -10.06
CA GLU A 11 28.05 -15.69 -10.32
C GLU A 11 27.48 -17.12 -10.46
N GLN A 12 26.64 -17.55 -9.50
CA GLN A 12 26.03 -18.88 -9.55
C GLN A 12 25.12 -19.09 -10.76
N VAL A 13 24.39 -18.06 -11.21
CA VAL A 13 23.54 -18.16 -12.40
C VAL A 13 24.37 -18.27 -13.68
N ASN A 14 25.50 -17.57 -13.76
CA ASN A 14 26.38 -17.64 -14.93
C ASN A 14 26.98 -19.05 -15.15
N ASP A 15 27.13 -19.84 -14.09
CA ASP A 15 27.63 -21.22 -14.16
C ASP A 15 26.56 -22.24 -14.59
N LEU A 16 25.29 -21.82 -14.72
CA LEU A 16 24.20 -22.69 -15.15
C LEU A 16 24.11 -22.79 -16.68
N PRO A 17 23.63 -23.93 -17.21
CA PRO A 17 23.22 -24.05 -18.61
C PRO A 17 22.16 -23.00 -19.02
N ASP A 18 22.19 -22.56 -20.28
CA ASP A 18 21.33 -21.48 -20.81
C ASP A 18 19.83 -21.68 -20.51
N ASN A 19 19.32 -22.90 -20.60
CA ASN A 19 17.90 -23.17 -20.31
C ASN A 19 17.53 -22.85 -18.86
N LEU A 20 18.43 -23.13 -17.92
CA LEU A 20 18.26 -22.84 -16.50
C LEU A 20 18.46 -21.35 -16.23
N GLN A 21 19.40 -20.69 -16.90
CA GLN A 21 19.54 -19.24 -16.82
C GLN A 21 18.24 -18.53 -17.24
N GLN A 22 17.65 -18.96 -18.37
CA GLN A 22 16.36 -18.42 -18.85
C GLN A 22 15.22 -18.71 -17.87
N GLN A 23 15.21 -19.89 -17.24
CA GLN A 23 14.21 -20.22 -16.23
C GLN A 23 14.31 -19.30 -15.00
N VAL A 24 15.52 -19.05 -14.50
CA VAL A 24 15.75 -18.13 -13.38
C VAL A 24 15.35 -16.70 -13.74
N LEU A 25 15.70 -16.22 -14.95
CA LEU A 25 15.30 -14.90 -15.42
C LEU A 25 13.77 -14.75 -15.44
N ASN A 26 13.06 -15.72 -16.03
CA ASN A 26 11.59 -15.73 -16.08
C ASN A 26 10.96 -15.75 -14.70
N PHE A 27 11.54 -16.51 -13.77
CA PHE A 27 11.09 -16.55 -12.39
C PHE A 27 11.25 -15.19 -11.69
N VAL A 28 12.42 -14.56 -11.80
CA VAL A 28 12.68 -13.22 -11.24
C VAL A 28 11.74 -12.17 -11.83
N LEU A 29 11.49 -12.20 -13.13
CA LEU A 29 10.55 -11.28 -13.78
C LEU A 29 9.12 -11.50 -13.30
N THR A 30 8.71 -12.74 -13.09
CA THR A 30 7.39 -13.09 -12.55
C THR A 30 7.23 -12.58 -11.12
N LEU A 31 8.22 -12.80 -10.26
CA LEU A 31 8.21 -12.29 -8.88
C LEU A 31 8.14 -10.76 -8.85
N ARG A 32 8.92 -10.08 -9.72
CA ARG A 32 8.86 -8.63 -9.84
C ARG A 32 7.47 -8.16 -10.24
N GLN A 33 6.86 -8.80 -11.24
CA GLN A 33 5.51 -8.45 -11.68
C GLN A 33 4.50 -8.63 -10.55
N GLN A 34 4.54 -9.76 -9.82
CA GLN A 34 3.66 -10.01 -8.68
C GLN A 34 3.81 -8.96 -7.57
N HIS A 35 5.05 -8.61 -7.22
CA HIS A 35 5.31 -7.62 -6.17
C HIS A 35 4.84 -6.20 -6.55
N LEU A 36 4.87 -5.86 -7.85
CA LEU A 36 4.31 -4.61 -8.37
C LEU A 36 2.77 -4.60 -8.38
N GLN A 37 2.10 -5.77 -8.37
CA GLN A 37 0.64 -5.83 -8.24
C GLN A 37 0.17 -5.70 -6.77
N THR A 38 1.05 -6.01 -5.81
CA THR A 38 0.78 -5.87 -4.37
C THR A 38 1.32 -4.57 -3.78
N SER A 39 1.60 -3.56 -4.61
CA SER A 39 2.15 -2.27 -4.17
C SER A 39 1.12 -1.36 -3.47
N GLY A 40 0.14 -1.94 -2.78
CA GLY A 40 -0.71 -1.21 -1.86
C GLY A 40 0.10 -0.94 -0.59
N ASN A 41 0.34 0.32 -0.26
CA ASN A 41 0.91 0.69 1.02
C ASN A 41 -0.14 0.45 2.14
N ALA A 42 0.27 0.57 3.41
CA ALA A 42 -0.64 0.31 4.53
C ALA A 42 -1.94 1.12 4.47
N TRP A 43 -1.91 2.34 3.89
CA TRP A 43 -3.09 3.17 3.68
C TRP A 43 -4.05 2.62 2.63
N ASP A 44 -3.54 1.99 1.57
CA ASP A 44 -4.37 1.37 0.52
C ASP A 44 -5.12 0.15 1.08
N VAL A 45 -4.47 -0.59 2.00
CA VAL A 45 -5.10 -1.68 2.75
C VAL A 45 -6.18 -1.13 3.68
N LEU A 46 -5.88 -0.07 4.44
CA LEU A 46 -6.86 0.57 5.31
C LEU A 46 -8.05 1.08 4.51
N GLU A 47 -7.84 1.80 3.41
CA GLU A 47 -8.90 2.27 2.51
C GLU A 47 -9.76 1.12 1.96
N SER A 48 -9.16 -0.02 1.58
CA SER A 48 -9.92 -1.18 1.12
C SER A 48 -10.78 -1.84 2.20
N LEU A 49 -10.39 -1.71 3.47
CA LEU A 49 -11.08 -2.30 4.62
C LEU A 49 -12.05 -1.33 5.28
N THR A 50 -11.79 -0.02 5.18
CA THR A 50 -12.63 1.03 5.74
C THR A 50 -13.49 1.62 4.64
N GLY A 51 -14.78 1.32 4.64
CA GLY A 51 -15.73 2.05 3.80
C GLY A 51 -15.70 3.55 4.12
N THR A 52 -16.02 4.39 3.14
CA THR A 52 -16.23 5.81 3.39
C THR A 52 -17.59 6.01 4.06
N VAL A 53 -17.63 6.85 5.11
CA VAL A 53 -18.87 7.37 5.66
C VAL A 53 -19.01 8.79 5.14
N GLU A 54 -20.13 9.11 4.51
CA GLU A 54 -20.43 10.50 4.17
C GLU A 54 -20.64 11.29 5.46
N ALA A 55 -19.69 12.17 5.71
CA ALA A 55 -19.67 13.08 6.82
C ALA A 55 -20.61 14.27 6.56
N PRO A 56 -21.46 14.66 7.52
CA PRO A 56 -22.13 15.96 7.47
C PRO A 56 -21.11 17.09 7.34
N ALA A 57 -21.43 18.12 6.54
CA ALA A 57 -20.51 19.23 6.26
C ALA A 57 -20.05 20.00 7.52
N ASP A 58 -20.84 19.92 8.59
CA ASP A 58 -20.59 20.56 9.88
C ASP A 58 -19.89 19.66 10.89
N TRP A 59 -19.43 18.44 10.54
CA TRP A 59 -18.88 17.49 11.53
C TRP A 59 -17.71 18.05 12.32
N SER A 60 -16.75 18.71 11.68
CA SER A 60 -15.63 19.32 12.41
C SER A 60 -16.07 20.46 13.33
N ALA A 61 -17.07 21.24 12.94
CA ALA A 61 -17.62 22.35 13.72
C ALA A 61 -18.50 21.88 14.89
N GLU A 62 -19.26 20.80 14.66
CA GLU A 62 -20.25 20.19 15.56
C GLU A 62 -19.74 18.86 16.12
N HIS A 63 -18.43 18.70 16.29
CA HIS A 63 -17.84 17.43 16.70
C HIS A 63 -18.39 16.91 18.04
N ASP A 64 -18.75 17.83 18.95
CA ASP A 64 -19.40 17.49 20.22
C ASP A 64 -20.78 16.83 20.01
N HIS A 65 -21.55 17.30 19.02
CA HIS A 65 -22.84 16.72 18.66
C HIS A 65 -22.67 15.30 18.12
N TYR A 66 -21.70 15.07 17.24
CA TYR A 66 -21.51 13.76 16.61
C TYR A 66 -20.82 12.74 17.52
N LEU A 67 -19.94 13.17 18.43
CA LEU A 67 -19.30 12.26 19.39
C LEU A 67 -20.13 12.01 20.64
N TYR A 68 -20.81 13.03 21.16
CA TYR A 68 -21.43 13.00 22.49
C TYR A 68 -22.94 13.27 22.47
N SER A 69 -23.55 13.42 21.28
CA SER A 69 -24.98 13.73 21.13
C SER A 69 -25.43 15.02 21.82
N THR A 70 -24.52 15.98 22.05
CA THR A 70 -24.88 17.30 22.55
C THR A 70 -25.72 18.05 21.50
N PRO A 71 -26.60 18.98 21.88
CA PRO A 71 -27.32 19.80 20.89
C PRO A 71 -26.34 20.53 19.95
N LYS A 72 -26.70 20.66 18.66
CA LYS A 72 -25.92 21.44 17.70
C LYS A 72 -25.84 22.89 18.15
N ARG A 73 -24.69 23.52 17.94
CA ARG A 73 -24.52 24.95 18.19
C ARG A 73 -25.45 25.67 17.21
N GLN A 74 -26.38 26.45 17.76
CA GLN A 74 -27.24 27.26 16.91
C GLN A 74 -26.34 28.26 16.18
N GLU A 75 -26.47 28.35 14.85
CA GLU A 75 -25.93 29.48 14.10
C GLU A 75 -26.60 30.74 14.65
N THR A 76 -25.97 31.37 15.65
CA THR A 76 -26.25 32.77 15.95
C THR A 76 -25.72 33.57 14.78
N ASP A 77 -26.56 33.72 13.76
CA ASP A 77 -26.44 34.72 12.71
C ASP A 77 -26.18 36.07 13.39
N SER A 78 -25.04 36.71 13.08
CA SER A 78 -24.68 38.07 13.51
C SER A 78 -24.33 38.90 12.30
#